data_AF-A0A3D5ARV2-F1
#
_entry.id   AF-A0A3D5ARV2-F1
#
_cell.length_a   1.000
_cell.length_b   1.000
_cell.length_c   1.000
_cell.angle_alpha   90.00
_cell.angle_beta   90.00
_cell.angle_gamma   90.00
#
_symmetry.space_group_name_H-M   'P 1'
#
loop_
_entity.id
_entity.type
_entity.pdbx_description
1 polymer ?
#
loop_
_entity_poly.entity_id
_entity_poly.type
_entity_poly.pdbx_seq_one_letter_code
_entity_poly.pdbx_strand_id
1 'polypeptide(L)'
;MPPARPADALAGAVSHVFTTKGPLDYWSTVRHAETAAPLAEELATFVCTGHASRVAEPLAKAIDLLLTTLDTADDTSGVLDDLLNRLLAVHAEACRQARPPKLSDWLLKVQFDAGRWCPIDISEYGPALGKVELDLYRAGIRRRWAADPGDLSARDAVERLARWERDTMTLIEVIGGDLRYAAQYGRLARALAEVGEKASAQEWARRGLAAHPDDPPGAGLRTFLAR
;
A
#
# COMPACT_ATOMS: atom_id res chain seq x y z
N MET A 1 -14.50 30.23 -1.52
CA MET A 1 -13.34 29.52 -0.95
C MET A 1 -12.60 30.50 -0.06
N PRO A 2 -12.27 30.16 1.20
CA PRO A 2 -11.26 30.91 1.95
C PRO A 2 -9.93 30.93 1.19
N PRO A 3 -9.09 31.98 1.34
CA PRO A 3 -7.78 32.01 0.72
C PRO A 3 -6.94 30.82 1.19
N ALA A 4 -6.20 30.19 0.27
CA ALA A 4 -5.28 29.11 0.60
C ALA A 4 -4.27 29.57 1.66
N ARG A 5 -4.02 28.73 2.68
CA ARG A 5 -3.04 29.07 3.72
C ARG A 5 -1.65 29.13 3.11
N PRO A 6 -0.74 29.96 3.65
CA PRO A 6 0.65 29.92 3.22
C PRO A 6 1.27 28.56 3.60
N ALA A 7 2.21 28.10 2.78
CA ALA A 7 2.72 26.73 2.87
C ALA A 7 3.42 26.40 4.20
N ASP A 8 4.06 27.41 4.82
CA ASP A 8 4.70 27.32 6.13
C ASP A 8 3.70 27.08 7.28
N ALA A 9 2.43 27.47 7.11
CA ALA A 9 1.38 27.21 8.09
C ALA A 9 0.81 25.78 7.99
N LEU A 10 1.09 25.04 6.92
CA LEU A 10 0.47 23.73 6.68
C LEU A 10 0.86 22.68 7.72
N ALA A 11 2.12 22.64 8.16
CA ALA A 11 2.57 21.69 9.18
C ALA A 11 1.85 21.88 10.53
N GLY A 12 1.67 23.15 10.94
CA GLY A 12 0.92 23.50 12.13
C GLY A 12 -0.57 23.17 11.99
N ALA A 13 -1.16 23.45 10.82
CA ALA A 13 -2.55 23.11 10.52
C ALA A 13 -2.79 21.59 10.55
N VAL A 14 -1.91 20.79 9.93
CA VAL A 14 -1.99 19.32 9.96
C VAL A 14 -1.92 18.82 11.39
N SER A 15 -0.93 19.28 12.15
CA SER A 15 -0.78 18.86 13.55
C SER A 15 -2.00 19.22 14.39
N HIS A 16 -2.60 20.38 14.15
CA HIS A 16 -3.81 20.80 14.87
C HIS A 16 -5.05 19.99 14.49
N VAL A 17 -5.28 19.78 13.20
CA VAL A 17 -6.50 19.17 12.67
C VAL A 17 -6.52 17.65 12.84
N PHE A 18 -5.39 16.98 12.60
CA PHE A 18 -5.30 15.51 12.61
C PHE A 18 -4.96 14.94 14.00
N THR A 19 -4.61 15.77 14.99
CA THR A 19 -4.38 15.27 16.35
C THR A 19 -5.70 15.10 17.10
N THR A 20 -5.91 13.90 17.62
CA THR A 20 -7.03 13.59 18.51
C THR A 20 -6.56 13.59 19.97
N LYS A 21 -7.49 13.83 20.91
CA LYS A 21 -7.20 13.83 22.37
C LYS A 21 -7.44 12.47 23.03
N GLY A 22 -7.79 11.45 22.24
CA GLY A 22 -8.13 10.11 22.70
C GLY A 22 -8.90 9.31 21.64
N PRO A 23 -9.34 8.09 21.99
CA PRO A 23 -10.14 7.24 21.11
C PRO A 23 -11.40 7.96 20.60
N LEU A 24 -11.78 7.66 19.37
CA LEU A 24 -12.98 8.23 18.75
C LEU A 24 -14.11 7.20 18.74
N ASP A 25 -15.28 7.60 19.24
CA ASP A 25 -16.52 6.87 18.97
C ASP A 25 -16.98 7.10 17.53
N TYR A 26 -17.95 6.31 17.06
CA TYR A 26 -18.49 6.38 15.70
C TYR A 26 -18.77 7.82 15.21
N TRP A 27 -19.46 8.63 16.01
CA TRP A 27 -19.81 9.99 15.59
C TRP A 27 -18.63 10.96 15.63
N SER A 28 -17.69 10.76 16.56
CA SER A 28 -16.47 11.56 16.66
C SER A 28 -15.50 11.22 15.54
N THR A 29 -15.44 9.96 15.09
CA THR A 29 -14.77 9.51 13.87
C THR A 29 -15.29 10.28 12.66
N VAL A 30 -16.61 10.29 12.45
CA VAL A 30 -17.24 11.00 11.32
C VAL A 30 -16.91 12.50 11.37
N ARG A 31 -17.11 13.16 12.51
CA ARG A 31 -16.77 14.58 12.66
C ARG A 31 -15.29 14.88 12.45
N HIS A 32 -14.41 13.99 12.89
CA HIS A 32 -12.97 14.17 12.72
C HIS A 32 -12.61 14.09 11.23
N ALA A 33 -13.14 13.10 10.50
CA ALA A 33 -12.96 12.99 9.05
C ALA A 33 -13.48 14.23 8.30
N GLU A 34 -14.69 14.69 8.64
CA GLU A 34 -15.29 15.91 8.07
C GLU A 34 -14.46 17.16 8.34
N THR A 35 -13.87 17.27 9.53
CA THR A 35 -13.00 18.39 9.90
C THR A 35 -11.67 18.35 9.15
N ALA A 36 -11.12 17.15 8.91
CA ALA A 36 -9.84 16.94 8.25
C ALA A 36 -9.92 17.02 6.73
N ALA A 37 -11.05 16.65 6.12
CA ALA A 37 -11.20 16.59 4.68
C ALA A 37 -10.85 17.90 3.94
N PRO A 38 -11.30 19.10 4.37
CA PRO A 38 -10.93 20.35 3.70
C PRO A 38 -9.42 20.61 3.66
N LEU A 39 -8.68 20.22 4.71
CA LEU A 39 -7.22 20.35 4.73
C LEU A 39 -6.55 19.34 3.79
N ALA A 40 -7.09 18.12 3.67
CA ALA A 40 -6.60 17.14 2.69
C ALA A 40 -6.78 17.65 1.25
N GLU A 41 -7.95 18.23 0.92
CA GLU A 41 -8.20 18.84 -0.40
C GLU A 41 -7.30 20.05 -0.67
N GLU A 42 -6.99 20.83 0.36
CA GLU A 42 -6.03 21.94 0.24
C GLU A 42 -4.62 21.43 -0.06
N LEU A 43 -4.13 20.41 0.65
CA LEU A 43 -2.84 19.76 0.37
C LEU A 43 -2.80 19.19 -1.06
N ALA A 44 -3.88 18.56 -1.52
CA ALA A 44 -4.01 18.08 -2.89
C ALA A 44 -3.92 19.23 -3.90
N THR A 45 -4.55 20.37 -3.61
CA THR A 45 -4.48 21.57 -4.45
C THR A 45 -3.04 22.09 -4.57
N PHE A 46 -2.25 22.07 -3.49
CA PHE A 46 -0.82 22.41 -3.54
C PHE A 46 -0.03 21.47 -4.46
N VAL A 47 -0.31 20.17 -4.43
CA VAL A 47 0.33 19.21 -5.34
C VAL A 47 -0.04 19.53 -6.80
N CYS A 48 -1.33 19.72 -7.10
CA CYS A 48 -1.81 20.02 -8.45
C CYS A 48 -1.30 21.36 -9.01
N THR A 49 -0.97 22.31 -8.14
CA THR A 49 -0.49 23.66 -8.53
C THR A 49 1.04 23.78 -8.55
N GLY A 50 1.77 22.66 -8.49
CA GLY A 50 3.23 22.64 -8.63
C GLY A 50 4.01 22.97 -7.36
N HIS A 51 3.38 22.77 -6.19
CA HIS A 51 3.99 23.01 -4.88
C HIS A 51 4.19 21.72 -4.06
N ALA A 52 4.28 20.57 -4.72
CA ALA A 52 4.46 19.26 -4.10
C ALA A 52 5.58 19.20 -3.04
N SER A 53 6.74 19.83 -3.31
CA SER A 53 7.87 19.84 -2.38
C SER A 53 7.58 20.53 -1.05
N ARG A 54 6.57 21.41 -0.99
CA ARG A 54 6.15 22.09 0.23
C ARG A 54 5.16 21.28 1.06
N VAL A 55 4.53 20.27 0.47
CA VAL A 55 3.42 19.52 1.08
C VAL A 55 3.67 18.04 1.27
N ALA A 56 4.74 17.47 0.69
CA ALA A 56 5.10 16.07 0.88
C ALA A 56 5.26 15.71 2.38
N GLU A 57 6.02 16.51 3.15
CA GLU A 57 6.20 16.27 4.58
C GLU A 57 4.90 16.51 5.40
N PRO A 58 4.14 17.61 5.20
CA PRO A 58 2.81 17.75 5.81
C PRO A 58 1.84 16.61 5.52
N LEU A 59 1.83 16.08 4.28
CA LEU A 59 1.02 14.91 3.90
C LEU A 59 1.47 13.65 4.64
N ALA A 60 2.78 13.37 4.68
CA ALA A 60 3.34 12.26 5.45
C ALA A 60 2.95 12.35 6.93
N LYS A 61 2.99 13.56 7.51
CA LYS A 61 2.57 13.80 8.90
C LYS A 61 1.08 13.59 9.12
N ALA A 62 0.23 14.01 8.18
CA ALA A 62 -1.21 13.78 8.25
C ALA A 62 -1.54 12.28 8.23
N ILE A 63 -0.87 11.52 7.35
CA ILE A 63 -1.00 10.06 7.27
C ILE A 63 -0.57 9.40 8.58
N ASP A 64 0.59 9.77 9.13
CA ASP A 64 1.08 9.23 10.41
C ASP A 64 0.07 9.44 11.57
N LEU A 65 -0.50 10.65 11.66
CA LEU A 65 -1.48 10.99 12.70
C LEU A 65 -2.82 10.26 12.50
N LEU A 66 -3.26 10.11 11.24
CA LEU A 66 -4.49 9.40 10.91
C LEU A 66 -4.36 7.91 11.18
N LEU A 67 -3.22 7.29 10.86
CA LEU A 67 -2.94 5.89 11.21
C LEU A 67 -2.97 5.67 12.72
N THR A 68 -2.35 6.58 13.48
CA THR A 68 -2.41 6.55 14.96
C THR A 68 -3.84 6.65 15.48
N THR A 69 -4.69 7.45 14.83
CA THR A 69 -6.09 7.61 15.21
C THR A 69 -6.90 6.35 14.89
N LEU A 70 -6.70 5.77 13.70
CA LEU A 70 -7.38 4.56 13.23
C LEU A 70 -7.18 3.35 14.16
N ASP A 71 -6.05 3.26 14.88
CA ASP A 71 -5.79 2.18 15.84
C ASP A 71 -6.78 2.15 17.01
N THR A 72 -7.46 3.26 17.31
CA THR A 72 -8.37 3.38 18.47
C THR A 72 -9.73 3.95 18.13
N ALA A 73 -9.98 4.29 16.86
CA ALA A 73 -11.25 4.84 16.41
C ALA A 73 -12.23 3.71 16.05
N ASP A 74 -13.51 3.91 16.38
CA ASP A 74 -14.59 3.19 15.72
C ASP A 74 -14.82 3.80 14.33
N ASP A 75 -14.14 3.24 13.33
CA ASP A 75 -14.31 3.59 11.91
C ASP A 75 -15.15 2.56 11.15
N THR A 76 -16.20 2.03 11.78
CA THR A 76 -17.13 1.10 11.10
C THR A 76 -17.77 1.72 9.85
N SER A 77 -17.88 3.06 9.79
CA SER A 77 -18.31 3.78 8.59
C SER A 77 -17.29 3.80 7.45
N GLY A 78 -16.01 3.57 7.74
CA GLY A 78 -14.90 3.60 6.77
C GLY A 78 -14.45 5.00 6.33
N VAL A 79 -14.85 6.06 7.04
CA VAL A 79 -14.59 7.44 6.61
C VAL A 79 -13.15 7.88 6.87
N LEU A 80 -12.49 7.33 7.90
CA LEU A 80 -11.06 7.58 8.13
C LEU A 80 -10.21 6.75 7.17
N ASP A 81 -10.59 5.50 6.88
CA ASP A 81 -9.92 4.70 5.84
C ASP A 81 -10.06 5.35 4.45
N ASP A 82 -11.22 5.90 4.09
CA ASP A 82 -11.41 6.67 2.85
C ASP A 82 -10.50 7.92 2.81
N LEU A 83 -10.42 8.66 3.91
CA LEU A 83 -9.54 9.84 4.02
C LEU A 83 -8.06 9.44 3.92
N LEU A 84 -7.67 8.33 4.56
CA LEU A 84 -6.31 7.78 4.49
C LEU A 84 -5.94 7.42 3.06
N ASN A 85 -6.82 6.74 2.33
CA ASN A 85 -6.60 6.36 0.94
C ASN A 85 -6.40 7.59 0.04
N ARG A 86 -7.19 8.66 0.24
CA ARG A 86 -7.00 9.93 -0.48
C ARG A 86 -5.66 10.56 -0.15
N LEU A 87 -5.29 10.65 1.13
CA LEU A 87 -4.01 11.20 1.55
C LEU A 87 -2.82 10.41 0.99
N LEU A 88 -2.89 9.08 1.00
CA LEU A 88 -1.86 8.21 0.43
C LEU A 88 -1.68 8.46 -1.07
N ALA A 89 -2.78 8.60 -1.83
CA ALA A 89 -2.74 8.89 -3.26
C ALA A 89 -2.12 10.27 -3.54
N VAL A 90 -2.53 11.30 -2.78
CA VAL A 90 -1.98 12.66 -2.91
C VAL A 90 -0.50 12.70 -2.51
N HIS A 91 -0.12 11.96 -1.46
CA HIS A 91 1.28 11.86 -1.02
C HIS A 91 2.16 11.14 -2.05
N ALA A 92 1.67 10.07 -2.67
CA ALA A 92 2.38 9.39 -3.75
C ALA A 92 2.66 10.34 -4.93
N GLU A 93 1.65 11.11 -5.35
CA GLU A 93 1.83 12.13 -6.39
C GLU A 93 2.82 13.23 -5.97
N ALA A 94 2.70 13.74 -4.73
CA ALA A 94 3.66 14.71 -4.21
C ALA A 94 5.10 14.15 -4.23
N CYS A 95 5.27 12.88 -3.85
CA CYS A 95 6.55 12.20 -3.87
C CYS A 95 7.11 12.04 -5.29
N ARG A 96 6.28 11.73 -6.29
CA ARG A 96 6.71 11.63 -7.69
C ARG A 96 7.25 12.95 -8.21
N GLN A 97 6.61 14.07 -7.86
CA GLN A 97 7.02 15.40 -8.29
C GLN A 97 8.24 15.93 -7.52
N ALA A 98 8.28 15.72 -6.20
CA ALA A 98 9.27 16.34 -5.31
C ALA A 98 10.47 15.45 -4.96
N ARG A 99 10.29 14.12 -5.02
CA ARG A 99 11.27 13.10 -4.63
C ARG A 99 11.92 13.39 -3.26
N PRO A 100 11.12 13.41 -2.18
CA PRO A 100 11.66 13.69 -0.85
C PRO A 100 12.72 12.65 -0.45
N PRO A 101 13.73 13.04 0.33
CA PRO A 101 14.74 12.10 0.82
C PRO A 101 14.13 11.11 1.81
N LYS A 102 14.74 9.91 1.93
CA LYS A 102 14.33 8.86 2.90
C LYS A 102 12.88 8.41 2.72
N LEU A 103 12.38 8.42 1.50
CA LEU A 103 11.03 7.95 1.19
C LEU A 103 10.92 6.44 1.48
N SER A 104 11.96 5.65 1.22
CA SER A 104 11.94 4.21 1.53
C SER A 104 11.76 3.95 3.02
N ASP A 105 12.40 4.75 3.88
CA ASP A 105 12.30 4.62 5.33
C ASP A 105 10.88 4.92 5.80
N TRP A 106 10.26 5.97 5.27
CA TRP A 106 8.87 6.30 5.58
C TRP A 106 7.90 5.22 5.13
N LEU A 107 8.06 4.67 3.91
CA LEU A 107 7.20 3.59 3.41
C LEU A 107 7.30 2.33 4.28
N LEU A 108 8.51 1.95 4.69
CA LEU A 108 8.73 0.80 5.58
C LEU A 108 8.08 1.02 6.95
N LYS A 109 8.23 2.23 7.51
CA LYS A 109 7.58 2.61 8.78
C LYS A 109 6.06 2.51 8.66
N VAL A 110 5.46 3.10 7.63
CA VAL A 110 3.99 3.05 7.46
C VAL A 110 3.50 1.63 7.27
N GLN A 111 4.24 0.79 6.56
CA GLN A 111 3.82 -0.57 6.25
C GLN A 111 3.95 -1.54 7.43
N PHE A 112 4.93 -1.34 8.31
CA PHE A 112 5.28 -2.32 9.35
C PHE A 112 5.19 -1.80 10.79
N ASP A 113 5.33 -0.51 11.02
CA ASP A 113 5.48 0.07 12.37
C ASP A 113 4.28 0.94 12.80
N ALA A 114 3.29 1.14 11.91
CA ALA A 114 2.15 2.02 12.15
C ALA A 114 1.01 1.40 13.01
N GLY A 115 1.27 0.32 13.76
CA GLY A 115 0.30 -0.31 14.67
C GLY A 115 -0.81 -1.14 14.00
N ARG A 116 -1.14 -0.81 12.75
CA ARG A 116 -2.09 -1.55 11.89
C ARG A 116 -1.50 -1.86 10.52
N TRP A 117 -2.13 -2.82 9.84
CA TRP A 117 -1.79 -3.12 8.45
C TRP A 117 -2.20 -1.96 7.54
N CYS A 118 -1.21 -1.28 6.95
CA CYS A 118 -1.41 -0.26 5.91
C CYS A 118 -0.75 -0.75 4.61
N PRO A 119 -1.53 -1.24 3.63
CA PRO A 119 -0.98 -1.73 2.38
C PRO A 119 -0.49 -0.56 1.52
N ILE A 120 0.80 -0.24 1.60
CA ILE A 120 1.46 0.66 0.64
C ILE A 120 1.39 0.04 -0.75
N ASP A 121 0.88 0.81 -1.72
CA ASP A 121 0.96 0.47 -3.13
C ASP A 121 2.29 0.96 -3.72
N ILE A 122 3.23 0.03 -3.84
CA ILE A 122 4.55 0.33 -4.40
C ILE A 122 4.50 0.74 -5.87
N SER A 123 3.43 0.44 -6.61
CA SER A 123 3.31 0.91 -8.01
C SER A 123 3.07 2.42 -8.10
N GLU A 124 2.45 3.01 -7.08
CA GLU A 124 2.23 4.45 -6.96
C GLU A 124 3.50 5.19 -6.50
N TYR A 125 4.23 4.62 -5.53
CA TYR A 125 5.43 5.22 -4.95
C TYR A 125 6.72 4.92 -5.72
N GLY A 126 6.77 3.80 -6.41
CA GLY A 126 7.94 3.30 -7.14
C GLY A 126 8.56 4.33 -8.09
N PRO A 127 7.79 5.08 -8.89
CA PRO A 127 8.33 6.14 -9.74
C PRO A 127 9.01 7.31 -8.99
N ALA A 128 8.72 7.50 -7.70
CA ALA A 128 9.38 8.47 -6.84
C ALA A 128 10.67 7.93 -6.22
N LEU A 129 10.74 6.61 -6.00
CA LEU A 129 11.91 5.90 -5.49
C LEU A 129 12.95 5.78 -6.60
N GLY A 130 13.88 6.73 -6.66
CA GLY A 130 15.10 6.56 -7.45
C GLY A 130 15.81 5.25 -7.07
N LYS A 131 16.71 4.76 -7.94
CA LYS A 131 17.34 3.43 -7.79
C LYS A 131 17.83 3.10 -6.37
N VAL A 132 18.51 4.05 -5.71
CA VAL A 132 19.06 3.86 -4.35
C VAL A 132 17.95 3.63 -3.32
N GLU A 133 16.92 4.48 -3.29
CA GLU A 133 15.80 4.36 -2.36
C GLU A 133 14.97 3.11 -2.64
N LEU A 134 14.82 2.72 -3.92
CA LEU A 134 14.15 1.47 -4.27
C LEU A 134 14.94 0.25 -3.79
N ASP A 135 16.27 0.26 -3.92
CA ASP A 135 17.14 -0.80 -3.41
C ASP A 135 17.04 -0.90 -1.87
N LEU A 136 16.93 0.22 -1.17
CA LEU A 136 16.70 0.27 0.28
C LEU A 136 15.33 -0.29 0.67
N TYR A 137 14.26 0.10 -0.04
CA TYR A 137 12.91 -0.43 0.18
C TYR A 137 12.87 -1.95 -0.03
N ARG A 138 13.46 -2.44 -1.14
CA ARG A 138 13.56 -3.88 -1.45
C ARG A 138 14.29 -4.64 -0.33
N ALA A 139 15.42 -4.11 0.15
CA ALA A 139 16.15 -4.72 1.25
C ALA A 139 15.36 -4.72 2.57
N GLY A 140 14.60 -3.64 2.84
CA GLY A 140 13.76 -3.51 4.02
C GLY A 140 12.64 -4.56 4.08
N ILE A 141 11.84 -4.67 3.01
CA ILE A 141 10.73 -5.65 2.96
C ILE A 141 11.26 -7.09 3.01
N ARG A 142 12.39 -7.38 2.34
CA ARG A 142 13.02 -8.70 2.35
C ARG A 142 13.55 -9.05 3.74
N ARG A 143 14.17 -8.11 4.44
CA ARG A 143 14.61 -8.31 5.83
C ARG A 143 13.43 -8.61 6.76
N ARG A 144 12.32 -7.88 6.63
CA ARG A 144 11.12 -8.11 7.45
C ARG A 144 10.54 -9.50 7.20
N TRP A 145 10.42 -9.89 5.93
CA TRP A 145 9.88 -11.20 5.55
C TRP A 145 10.81 -12.36 5.95
N ALA A 146 12.13 -12.19 5.84
CA ALA A 146 13.09 -13.21 6.27
C ALA A 146 13.10 -13.40 7.80
N ALA A 147 12.84 -12.34 8.57
CA ALA A 147 12.75 -12.44 10.03
C ALA A 147 11.50 -13.21 10.50
N ASP A 148 10.40 -13.09 9.75
CA ASP A 148 9.16 -13.83 10.00
C ASP A 148 8.42 -14.11 8.67
N PRO A 149 8.62 -15.29 8.06
CA PRO A 149 7.93 -15.65 6.83
C PRO A 149 6.40 -15.77 6.98
N GLY A 150 5.90 -15.86 8.22
CA GLY A 150 4.47 -15.85 8.56
C GLY A 150 3.86 -14.44 8.60
N ASP A 151 4.68 -13.39 8.58
CA ASP A 151 4.22 -12.00 8.49
C ASP A 151 3.53 -11.76 7.14
N LEU A 152 2.21 -11.71 7.18
CA LEU A 152 1.37 -11.50 6.00
C LEU A 152 1.58 -10.11 5.38
N SER A 153 1.87 -9.09 6.18
CA SER A 153 2.14 -7.73 5.68
C SER A 153 3.45 -7.71 4.89
N ALA A 154 4.50 -8.34 5.42
CA ALA A 154 5.78 -8.44 4.74
C ALA A 154 5.68 -9.27 3.46
N ARG A 155 4.96 -10.40 3.51
CA ARG A 155 4.69 -11.24 2.34
C ARG A 155 3.96 -10.47 1.24
N ASP A 156 2.93 -9.73 1.60
CA ASP A 156 2.15 -8.87 0.69
C ASP A 156 3.02 -7.76 0.07
N ALA A 157 3.88 -7.11 0.86
CA ALA A 157 4.82 -6.09 0.37
C ALA A 157 5.80 -6.66 -0.68
N VAL A 158 6.40 -7.82 -0.39
CA VAL A 158 7.33 -8.50 -1.31
C VAL A 158 6.61 -8.91 -2.59
N GLU A 159 5.38 -9.45 -2.48
CA GLU A 159 4.59 -9.82 -3.65
C GLU A 159 4.23 -8.60 -4.51
N ARG A 160 3.75 -7.50 -3.91
CA ARG A 160 3.42 -6.28 -4.67
C ARG A 160 4.63 -5.71 -5.40
N LEU A 161 5.79 -5.67 -4.74
CA LEU A 161 7.04 -5.23 -5.38
C LEU A 161 7.38 -6.14 -6.56
N ALA A 162 7.32 -7.47 -6.37
CA ALA A 162 7.61 -8.42 -7.44
C ALA A 162 6.65 -8.31 -8.62
N ARG A 163 5.36 -7.99 -8.39
CA ARG A 163 4.41 -7.71 -9.48
C ARG A 163 4.81 -6.47 -10.26
N TRP A 164 5.13 -5.39 -9.56
CA TRP A 164 5.51 -4.12 -10.17
C TRP A 164 6.83 -4.23 -10.95
N GLU A 165 7.84 -4.89 -10.39
CA GLU A 165 9.13 -5.15 -11.02
C GLU A 165 9.10 -6.29 -12.05
N ARG A 166 7.97 -7.00 -12.15
CA ARG A 166 7.82 -8.24 -12.95
C ARG A 166 8.86 -9.31 -12.58
N ASP A 167 9.19 -9.41 -11.31
CA ASP A 167 10.11 -10.41 -10.77
C ASP A 167 9.39 -11.75 -10.57
N THR A 168 9.39 -12.53 -11.65
CA THR A 168 8.86 -13.88 -11.72
C THR A 168 9.43 -14.82 -10.66
N MET A 169 10.73 -14.72 -10.37
CA MET A 169 11.38 -15.62 -9.42
C MET A 169 10.88 -15.35 -8.00
N THR A 170 10.79 -14.07 -7.62
CA THR A 170 10.21 -13.68 -6.33
C THR A 170 8.73 -14.06 -6.23
N LEU A 171 7.95 -13.94 -7.30
CA LEU A 171 6.54 -14.39 -7.28
C LEU A 171 6.41 -15.90 -7.03
N ILE A 172 7.27 -16.71 -7.66
CA ILE A 172 7.31 -18.16 -7.43
C ILE A 172 7.74 -18.45 -5.99
N GLU A 173 8.75 -17.76 -5.47
CA GLU A 173 9.23 -17.92 -4.09
C GLU A 173 8.13 -17.61 -3.06
N VAL A 174 7.48 -16.45 -3.19
CA VAL A 174 6.53 -15.91 -2.21
C VAL A 174 5.17 -16.60 -2.28
N ILE A 175 4.67 -16.87 -3.49
CA ILE A 175 3.34 -17.46 -3.69
C ILE A 175 3.44 -18.98 -3.76
N GLY A 176 4.47 -19.49 -4.43
CA GLY A 176 4.66 -20.90 -4.78
C GLY A 176 5.34 -21.75 -3.72
N GLY A 177 5.48 -21.26 -2.48
CA GLY A 177 5.97 -22.02 -1.33
C GLY A 177 5.10 -23.24 -1.02
N ASP A 178 4.34 -23.22 0.08
CA ASP A 178 3.56 -24.38 0.51
C ASP A 178 2.21 -24.50 -0.25
N LEU A 179 2.28 -25.03 -1.47
CA LEU A 179 1.15 -25.27 -2.35
C LEU A 179 0.47 -26.62 -2.01
N ARG A 180 -0.53 -26.57 -1.13
CA ARG A 180 -1.33 -27.71 -0.64
C ARG A 180 -2.70 -27.87 -1.32
N TYR A 181 -3.15 -26.86 -2.05
CA TYR A 181 -4.49 -26.83 -2.67
C TYR A 181 -4.43 -26.25 -4.09
N ALA A 182 -5.34 -26.69 -4.98
CA ALA A 182 -5.43 -26.21 -6.36
C ALA A 182 -5.59 -24.68 -6.45
N ALA A 183 -6.28 -24.08 -5.47
CA ALA A 183 -6.48 -22.63 -5.39
C ALA A 183 -5.15 -21.85 -5.30
N GLN A 184 -4.14 -22.39 -4.61
CA GLN A 184 -2.84 -21.72 -4.43
C GLN A 184 -2.03 -21.76 -5.72
N TYR A 185 -2.04 -22.89 -6.46
CA TYR A 185 -1.51 -22.97 -7.82
C TYR A 185 -2.20 -21.95 -8.74
N GLY A 186 -3.52 -21.81 -8.62
CA GLY A 186 -4.28 -20.83 -9.40
C GLY A 186 -3.94 -19.38 -9.07
N ARG A 187 -3.60 -19.07 -7.82
CA ARG A 187 -3.11 -17.75 -7.40
C ARG A 187 -1.76 -17.44 -8.04
N LEU A 188 -0.83 -18.39 -8.01
CA LEU A 188 0.48 -18.24 -8.67
C LEU A 188 0.35 -18.10 -10.18
N ALA A 189 -0.44 -18.96 -10.83
CA ALA A 189 -0.67 -18.89 -12.28
C ALA A 189 -1.23 -17.53 -12.72
N ARG A 190 -2.21 -16.99 -11.98
CA ARG A 190 -2.75 -15.65 -12.23
C ARG A 190 -1.69 -14.56 -12.05
N ALA A 191 -0.91 -14.63 -10.97
CA ALA A 191 0.17 -13.68 -10.72
C ALA A 191 1.20 -13.64 -11.85
N LEU A 192 1.61 -14.81 -12.34
CA LEU A 192 2.54 -14.95 -13.46
C LEU A 192 1.95 -14.42 -14.77
N ALA A 193 0.67 -14.69 -15.04
CA ALA A 193 0.01 -14.17 -16.24
C ALA A 193 -0.11 -12.63 -16.21
N GLU A 194 -0.39 -12.04 -15.05
CA GLU A 194 -0.48 -10.58 -14.86
C GLU A 194 0.84 -9.87 -15.19
N VAL A 195 1.99 -10.49 -14.91
CA VAL A 195 3.31 -9.93 -15.25
C VAL A 195 3.79 -10.31 -16.67
N GLY A 196 2.99 -11.06 -17.43
CA GLY A 196 3.27 -11.44 -18.83
C GLY A 196 3.88 -12.82 -19.03
N GLU A 197 4.14 -13.59 -17.97
CA GLU A 197 4.75 -14.92 -18.00
C GLU A 197 3.74 -16.03 -18.33
N LYS A 198 3.14 -15.94 -19.52
CA LYS A 198 2.04 -16.84 -19.93
C LYS A 198 2.43 -18.32 -19.92
N ALA A 199 3.63 -18.67 -20.38
CA ALA A 199 4.08 -20.06 -20.43
C ALA A 199 4.20 -20.65 -19.03
N SER A 200 4.89 -19.94 -18.13
CA SER A 200 5.04 -20.32 -16.72
C SER A 200 3.69 -20.38 -16.01
N ALA A 201 2.79 -19.43 -16.28
CA ALA A 201 1.44 -19.43 -15.72
C ALA A 201 0.64 -20.68 -16.10
N GLN A 202 0.66 -21.07 -17.38
CA GLN A 202 0.00 -22.29 -17.84
C GLN A 202 0.64 -23.54 -17.22
N GLU A 203 1.96 -23.58 -17.10
CA GLU A 203 2.66 -24.70 -16.50
C GLU A 203 2.27 -24.90 -15.03
N TRP A 204 2.26 -23.82 -14.23
CA TRP A 204 1.83 -23.88 -12.84
C TRP A 204 0.35 -24.25 -12.70
N ALA A 205 -0.52 -23.80 -13.61
CA ALA A 205 -1.92 -24.21 -13.62
C ALA A 205 -2.10 -25.71 -13.92
N ARG A 206 -1.34 -26.27 -14.88
CA ARG A 206 -1.33 -27.72 -15.17
C ARG A 206 -0.81 -28.52 -13.98
N ARG A 207 0.27 -28.07 -13.34
CA ARG A 207 0.82 -28.69 -12.12
C ARG A 207 -0.22 -28.73 -10.99
N GLY A 208 -1.00 -27.66 -10.81
CA GLY A 208 -2.07 -27.63 -9.81
C GLY A 208 -3.17 -28.64 -10.07
N LEU A 209 -3.61 -28.80 -11.33
CA LEU A 209 -4.59 -29.82 -11.71
C LEU A 209 -4.06 -31.24 -11.53
N ALA A 210 -2.78 -31.48 -11.82
CA ALA A 210 -2.15 -32.78 -11.64
C ALA A 210 -1.97 -33.15 -10.15
N ALA A 211 -1.59 -32.18 -9.31
CA ALA A 211 -1.39 -32.38 -7.88
C ALA A 211 -2.71 -32.53 -7.10
N HIS A 212 -3.78 -31.89 -7.59
CA HIS A 212 -5.08 -31.82 -6.91
C HIS A 212 -6.25 -32.07 -7.89
N PRO A 213 -6.35 -33.27 -8.47
CA PRO A 213 -7.31 -33.57 -9.55
C PRO A 213 -8.77 -33.46 -9.11
N ASP A 214 -9.04 -33.80 -7.85
CA ASP A 214 -10.39 -33.87 -7.25
C ASP A 214 -10.75 -32.65 -6.40
N ASP A 215 -9.85 -31.65 -6.30
CA ASP A 215 -10.07 -30.46 -5.49
C ASP A 215 -11.09 -29.52 -6.18
N PRO A 216 -12.24 -29.18 -5.56
CA PRO A 216 -13.28 -28.36 -6.18
C PRO A 216 -12.81 -27.03 -6.79
N PRO A 217 -11.84 -26.28 -6.19
CA PRO A 217 -11.23 -25.09 -6.78
C PRO A 217 -10.47 -25.36 -8.10
N GLY A 218 -10.19 -26.61 -8.46
CA GLY A 218 -9.59 -27.00 -9.75
C GLY A 218 -10.41 -26.56 -10.96
N ALA A 219 -11.71 -26.29 -10.81
CA ALA A 219 -12.53 -25.65 -11.85
C ALA A 219 -11.98 -24.28 -12.30
N GLY A 220 -11.39 -23.51 -11.37
CA GLY A 220 -10.76 -22.22 -11.69
C GLY A 220 -9.52 -22.38 -12.57
N LEU A 221 -8.73 -23.44 -12.34
CA LEU A 221 -7.56 -23.75 -13.15
C LEU A 221 -7.92 -24.21 -14.57
N ARG A 222 -8.97 -25.03 -14.72
CA ARG A 222 -9.48 -25.44 -16.04
C ARG A 222 -9.96 -24.22 -16.84
N THR A 223 -10.73 -23.33 -16.21
CA THR A 223 -11.17 -22.06 -16.81
C THR A 223 -9.99 -21.19 -17.22
N PHE A 224 -8.95 -21.11 -16.38
CA PHE A 224 -7.74 -20.34 -16.66
C PHE A 224 -6.99 -20.87 -17.88
N LEU A 225 -6.86 -22.18 -18.03
CA LEU A 225 -6.17 -22.83 -19.16
C LEU A 225 -6.93 -22.77 -20.49
N ALA A 226 -8.23 -22.51 -20.45
CA ALA A 226 -9.08 -22.41 -21.64
C ALA A 226 -9.09 -21.01 -22.29
N ARG A 227 -8.38 -20.04 -21.70
CA ARG A 227 -8.21 -18.66 -22.19
C ARG A 227 -6.89 -18.50 -22.92
#